data_AF-A0A4Q2YHE2-F1
#
_entry.id   AF-A0A4Q2YHE2-F1
#
_cell.length_a   1.000
_cell.length_b   1.000
_cell.length_c   1.000
_cell.angle_alpha   90.00
_cell.angle_beta   90.00
_cell.angle_gamma   90.00
#
_symmetry.space_group_name_H-M   'P 1'
#
loop_
_entity.id
_entity.type
_entity.pdbx_description
1 polymer ?
#
loop_
_entity_poly.entity_id
_entity_poly.type
_entity_poly.pdbx_seq_one_letter_code
_entity_poly.pdbx_strand_id
1 'polypeptide(L)'
;MEIPALSHGLARCDEAAWAHFHERYYPWLLSRVMSRGASAGDAPEIVQRVYLRVLRHARAFGEVDAFEAWLCCLTRCEVIDAARSGRRRSWLGEKFQQWTTTRSAEQDDSRGELLHEAMARLEDAERTLVSRHYLEGWSQAELAEDAGTTVKAIERQLSRLRLRLRDHLNLPDNRRPT
;
A
#
# COMPACT_ATOMS: atom_id res chain seq x y z
N MET A 1 4.96 -28.14 -18.42
CA MET A 1 4.33 -28.72 -17.22
C MET A 1 2.88 -28.26 -17.20
N GLU A 2 1.94 -29.17 -16.93
CA GLU A 2 0.51 -28.82 -16.80
C GLU A 2 0.25 -27.98 -15.55
N ILE A 3 -0.79 -27.14 -15.57
CA ILE A 3 -1.12 -26.23 -14.45
C ILE A 3 -1.33 -26.96 -13.10
N PRO A 4 -2.01 -28.12 -13.02
CA PRO A 4 -2.15 -28.83 -11.75
C PRO A 4 -0.82 -29.36 -11.20
N ALA A 5 0.07 -29.86 -12.07
CA ALA A 5 1.40 -30.31 -11.68
C ALA A 5 2.28 -29.13 -11.21
N LEU A 6 2.16 -27.99 -11.90
CA LEU A 6 2.84 -26.74 -11.54
C LEU A 6 2.36 -26.21 -10.17
N SER A 7 1.05 -26.23 -9.94
CA SER A 7 0.42 -25.89 -8.65
C SER A 7 0.96 -26.75 -7.51
N HIS A 8 1.01 -28.08 -7.71
CA HIS A 8 1.51 -29.00 -6.69
C HIS A 8 3.01 -28.80 -6.40
N GLY A 9 3.82 -28.61 -7.43
CA GLY A 9 5.26 -28.34 -7.29
C GLY A 9 5.54 -27.02 -6.57
N LEU A 10 4.86 -25.93 -6.97
CA LEU A 10 4.99 -24.63 -6.30
C LEU A 10 4.54 -24.68 -4.83
N ALA A 11 3.48 -25.42 -4.52
CA ALA A 11 3.00 -25.59 -3.14
C ALA A 11 3.97 -26.34 -2.22
N ARG A 12 4.94 -27.05 -2.81
CA ARG A 12 5.99 -27.80 -2.11
C ARG A 12 7.35 -27.12 -2.18
N CYS A 13 7.42 -25.91 -2.73
CA CYS A 13 8.67 -25.19 -3.00
C CYS A 13 9.66 -26.01 -3.86
N ASP A 14 9.14 -26.77 -4.84
CA ASP A 14 9.97 -27.48 -5.82
C ASP A 14 10.66 -26.48 -6.77
N GLU A 15 11.98 -26.55 -6.81
CA GLU A 15 12.83 -25.68 -7.64
C GLU A 15 12.54 -25.85 -9.13
N ALA A 16 12.26 -27.06 -9.60
CA ALA A 16 11.96 -27.31 -11.01
C ALA A 16 10.62 -26.70 -11.44
N ALA A 17 9.60 -26.79 -10.58
CA ALA A 17 8.31 -26.15 -10.79
C ALA A 17 8.43 -24.62 -10.76
N TRP A 18 9.25 -24.08 -9.85
CA TRP A 18 9.54 -22.66 -9.79
C TRP A 18 10.24 -22.15 -11.05
N ALA A 19 11.32 -22.82 -11.48
CA ALA A 19 12.06 -22.46 -12.69
C ALA A 19 11.14 -22.45 -13.91
N HIS A 20 10.31 -23.50 -14.06
CA HIS A 20 9.35 -23.58 -15.15
C HIS A 20 8.31 -22.46 -15.12
N PHE A 21 7.78 -22.13 -13.93
CA PHE A 21 6.83 -21.03 -13.77
C PHE A 21 7.49 -19.68 -14.12
N HIS A 22 8.70 -19.44 -13.62
CA HIS A 22 9.44 -18.22 -13.88
C HIS A 22 9.74 -18.03 -15.37
N GLU A 23 10.34 -19.02 -16.02
CA GLU A 23 10.69 -18.96 -17.44
C GLU A 23 9.46 -18.69 -18.32
N ARG A 24 8.33 -19.32 -17.99
CA ARG A 24 7.09 -19.19 -18.76
C ARG A 24 6.40 -17.85 -18.56
N TYR A 25 6.27 -17.39 -17.31
CA TYR A 25 5.38 -16.26 -16.98
C TYR A 25 6.11 -14.95 -16.72
N TYR A 26 7.42 -14.95 -16.43
CA TYR A 26 8.17 -13.72 -16.16
C TYR A 26 8.10 -12.69 -17.29
N PRO A 27 8.37 -13.02 -18.57
CA PRO A 27 8.33 -12.02 -19.65
C PRO A 27 6.92 -11.43 -19.83
N TRP A 28 5.90 -12.27 -19.69
CA TRP A 28 4.50 -11.89 -19.79
C TRP A 28 4.07 -10.99 -18.63
N LEU A 29 4.44 -11.34 -17.39
CA LEU A 29 4.17 -10.54 -16.19
C LEU A 29 4.84 -9.18 -16.28
N LEU A 30 6.11 -9.13 -16.69
CA LEU A 30 6.86 -7.89 -16.86
C LEU A 30 6.19 -6.98 -17.90
N SER A 31 5.86 -7.51 -19.07
CA SER A 31 5.12 -6.79 -20.11
C SER A 31 3.77 -6.26 -19.60
N ARG A 32 3.03 -7.09 -18.86
CA ARG A 32 1.71 -6.73 -18.32
C ARG A 32 1.80 -5.63 -17.26
N VAL A 33 2.79 -5.68 -16.37
CA VAL A 33 3.04 -4.67 -15.35
C VAL A 33 3.44 -3.34 -16.00
N MET A 34 4.36 -3.36 -16.97
CA MET A 34 4.79 -2.18 -17.72
C MET A 34 3.64 -1.56 -18.53
N SER A 35 2.82 -2.37 -19.21
CA SER A 35 1.66 -1.89 -19.98
C SER A 35 0.61 -1.15 -19.13
N ARG A 36 0.67 -1.34 -17.81
CA ARG A 36 -0.23 -0.72 -16.82
C ARG A 36 0.40 0.50 -16.14
N GLY A 37 1.54 0.99 -16.63
CA GLY A 37 2.15 2.25 -16.20
C GLY A 37 3.18 2.11 -15.08
N ALA A 38 3.65 0.90 -14.77
CA ALA A 38 4.81 0.74 -13.90
C ALA A 38 6.09 1.25 -14.59
N SER A 39 7.01 1.83 -13.81
CA SER A 39 8.33 2.20 -14.32
C SER A 39 9.18 0.95 -14.53
N ALA A 40 10.23 1.06 -15.36
CA ALA A 40 11.19 -0.03 -15.56
C ALA A 40 11.89 -0.46 -14.26
N GLY A 41 12.03 0.46 -13.29
CA GLY A 41 12.60 0.17 -11.96
C GLY A 41 11.63 -0.54 -11.02
N ASP A 42 10.35 -0.18 -11.06
CA ASP A 42 9.33 -0.77 -10.16
C ASP A 42 8.81 -2.12 -10.67
N ALA A 43 8.84 -2.35 -11.99
CA ALA A 43 8.22 -3.52 -12.59
C ALA A 43 8.75 -4.86 -12.04
N PRO A 44 10.07 -5.09 -11.89
CA PRO A 44 10.59 -6.32 -11.28
C PRO A 44 10.11 -6.53 -9.84
N GLU A 45 10.03 -5.44 -9.05
CA GLU A 45 9.54 -5.51 -7.66
C GLU A 45 8.05 -5.92 -7.61
N ILE A 46 7.23 -5.36 -8.50
CA ILE A 46 5.81 -5.71 -8.62
C ILE A 46 5.66 -7.18 -9.04
N VAL A 47 6.46 -7.65 -9.99
CA VAL A 47 6.45 -9.06 -10.41
C VAL A 47 6.83 -9.97 -9.24
N GLN A 48 7.81 -9.59 -8.43
CA GLN A 48 8.18 -10.33 -7.24
C GLN A 48 7.03 -10.42 -6.22
N ARG A 49 6.26 -9.35 -6.04
CA ARG A 49 5.04 -9.38 -5.19
C ARG A 49 3.97 -10.33 -5.75
N VAL A 50 3.77 -10.33 -7.07
CA VAL A 50 2.90 -11.31 -7.75
C VAL A 50 3.36 -12.73 -7.42
N TYR A 51 4.65 -13.02 -7.52
CA TYR A 51 5.20 -14.34 -7.20
C TYR A 51 4.92 -14.78 -5.76
N LEU A 52 5.11 -13.89 -4.79
CA LEU A 52 4.80 -14.19 -3.39
C LEU A 52 3.32 -14.53 -3.19
N ARG A 53 2.41 -13.82 -3.87
CA ARG A 53 0.98 -14.16 -3.83
C ARG A 53 0.69 -15.47 -4.56
N VAL A 54 1.37 -15.78 -5.67
CA VAL A 54 1.23 -17.06 -6.38
C VAL A 54 1.63 -18.23 -5.48
N LEU A 55 2.79 -18.16 -4.85
CA LEU A 55 3.27 -19.20 -3.92
C LEU A 55 2.33 -19.39 -2.73
N ARG A 56 1.81 -18.29 -2.18
CA ARG A 56 0.83 -18.33 -1.08
C ARG A 56 -0.46 -19.05 -1.46
N HIS A 57 -0.90 -18.94 -2.71
CA HIS A 57 -2.13 -19.54 -3.21
C HIS A 57 -1.87 -20.78 -4.07
N ALA A 58 -0.65 -21.32 -4.03
CA ALA A 58 -0.21 -22.35 -4.96
C ALA A 58 -1.10 -23.61 -4.92
N ARG A 59 -1.61 -23.98 -3.75
CA ARG A 59 -2.51 -25.14 -3.59
C ARG A 59 -3.88 -24.97 -4.22
N ALA A 60 -4.37 -23.73 -4.34
CA ALA A 60 -5.74 -23.46 -4.75
C ALA A 60 -5.89 -23.25 -6.27
N PHE A 61 -4.82 -22.90 -6.99
CA PHE A 61 -4.95 -22.58 -8.41
C PHE A 61 -4.92 -23.81 -9.34
N GLY A 62 -4.49 -24.98 -8.84
CA GLY A 62 -4.52 -26.23 -9.62
C GLY A 62 -5.93 -26.67 -10.03
N GLU A 63 -6.96 -26.14 -9.36
CA GLU A 63 -8.39 -26.37 -9.63
C GLU A 63 -9.03 -25.23 -10.44
N VAL A 64 -8.24 -24.23 -10.87
CA VAL A 64 -8.77 -23.06 -11.59
C VAL A 64 -8.75 -23.34 -13.09
N ASP A 65 -9.95 -23.40 -13.69
CA ASP A 65 -10.14 -23.63 -15.13
C ASP A 65 -9.45 -22.57 -16.01
N ALA A 66 -9.22 -21.36 -15.49
CA ALA A 66 -8.63 -20.23 -16.21
C ALA A 66 -7.47 -19.58 -15.45
N PHE A 67 -6.38 -20.33 -15.26
CA PHE A 67 -5.17 -19.87 -14.54
C PHE A 67 -4.66 -18.51 -15.02
N GLU A 68 -4.60 -18.29 -16.34
CA GLU A 68 -4.09 -17.04 -16.91
C GLU A 68 -4.99 -15.84 -16.60
N ALA A 69 -6.30 -16.04 -16.50
CA ALA A 69 -7.25 -15.01 -16.11
C ALA A 69 -7.09 -14.64 -14.62
N TRP A 70 -6.89 -15.65 -13.77
CA TRP A 70 -6.57 -15.45 -12.35
C TRP A 70 -5.26 -14.69 -12.18
N LEU A 71 -4.20 -15.10 -12.89
CA LEU A 71 -2.90 -14.44 -12.84
C LEU A 71 -2.97 -13.00 -13.37
N CYS A 72 -3.76 -12.75 -14.43
CA CYS A 72 -4.07 -11.39 -14.89
C CYS A 72 -4.70 -10.52 -13.80
N CYS A 73 -5.68 -11.06 -13.09
CA CYS A 73 -6.36 -10.35 -12.01
C CYS A 73 -5.39 -10.02 -10.88
N LEU A 74 -4.58 -11.01 -10.47
CA LEU A 74 -3.57 -10.88 -9.44
C LEU A 74 -2.55 -9.78 -9.78
N THR A 75 -1.99 -9.82 -10.99
CA THR A 75 -1.05 -8.81 -11.49
C THR A 75 -1.67 -7.41 -11.53
N ARG A 76 -2.93 -7.29 -11.93
CA ARG A 76 -3.65 -6.01 -11.90
C ARG A 76 -3.76 -5.47 -10.47
N CYS A 77 -4.11 -6.31 -9.50
CA CYS A 77 -4.20 -5.91 -8.10
C CYS A 77 -2.84 -5.42 -7.58
N GLU A 78 -1.75 -6.14 -7.87
CA GLU A 78 -0.39 -5.75 -7.46
C GLU A 78 0.05 -4.41 -8.06
N VAL A 79 -0.24 -4.16 -9.34
CA VAL A 79 0.09 -2.85 -9.96
C VAL A 79 -0.68 -1.72 -9.28
N ILE A 80 -1.96 -1.92 -8.95
CA ILE A 80 -2.78 -0.93 -8.26
C ILE A 80 -2.25 -0.69 -6.84
N ASP A 81 -1.91 -1.75 -6.11
CA ASP A 81 -1.37 -1.68 -4.75
C ASP A 81 0.00 -0.98 -4.72
N ALA A 82 0.87 -1.28 -5.69
CA ALA A 82 2.15 -0.62 -5.87
C ALA A 82 2.00 0.86 -6.22
N ALA A 83 1.07 1.22 -7.12
CA ALA A 83 0.78 2.61 -7.47
C ALA A 83 0.15 3.40 -6.30
N ARG A 84 -0.61 2.75 -5.42
CA ARG A 84 -1.14 3.36 -4.18
C ARG A 84 -0.03 3.58 -3.16
N SER A 85 0.85 2.60 -2.98
CA SER A 85 2.00 2.68 -2.08
C SER A 85 3.05 3.69 -2.57
N GLY A 86 3.29 3.76 -3.88
CA GLY A 86 4.15 4.74 -4.53
C GLY A 86 3.63 6.17 -4.36
N ARG A 87 2.32 6.39 -4.56
CA ARG A 87 1.69 7.69 -4.24
C ARG A 87 1.82 8.08 -2.76
N ARG A 88 1.70 7.12 -1.84
CA ARG A 88 1.92 7.37 -0.41
C ARG A 88 3.37 7.74 -0.12
N ARG A 89 4.35 7.00 -0.67
CA ARG A 89 5.79 7.28 -0.54
C ARG A 89 6.18 8.63 -1.18
N SER A 90 5.62 8.94 -2.34
CA SER A 90 5.83 10.23 -3.02
C SER A 90 5.20 11.38 -2.24
N TRP A 91 4.00 11.20 -1.67
CA TRP A 91 3.38 12.19 -0.78
C TRP A 91 4.19 12.39 0.51
N LEU A 92 4.68 11.31 1.12
CA LEU A 92 5.59 11.38 2.28
C LEU A 92 6.92 12.03 1.90
N GLY A 93 7.47 11.73 0.73
CA GLY A 93 8.71 12.29 0.21
C GLY A 93 8.58 13.76 -0.17
N GLU A 94 7.45 14.17 -0.75
CA GLU A 94 7.11 15.57 -1.02
C GLU A 94 6.90 16.32 0.29
N LYS A 95 6.21 15.72 1.27
CA LYS A 95 6.09 16.27 2.64
C LYS A 95 7.44 16.36 3.34
N PHE A 96 8.32 15.38 3.16
CA PHE A 96 9.67 15.38 3.73
C PHE A 96 10.54 16.42 3.06
N GLN A 97 10.50 16.55 1.73
CA GLN A 97 11.15 17.61 0.95
C GLN A 97 10.62 18.98 1.37
N GLN A 98 9.31 19.15 1.53
CA GLN A 98 8.69 20.37 2.06
C GLN A 98 9.17 20.64 3.49
N TRP A 99 9.26 19.61 4.35
CA TRP A 99 9.78 19.73 5.71
C TRP A 99 11.26 20.11 5.75
N THR A 100 12.09 19.56 4.86
CA THR A 100 13.52 19.89 4.76
C THR A 100 13.77 21.26 4.13
N THR A 101 12.99 21.64 3.12
CA THR A 101 13.07 22.96 2.47
C THR A 101 12.53 24.05 3.39
N THR A 102 11.48 23.78 4.18
CA THR A 102 10.98 24.69 5.22
C THR A 102 11.96 24.82 6.39
N ARG A 103 12.70 23.76 6.78
CA ARG A 103 13.75 23.85 7.83
C ARG A 103 14.96 24.70 7.46
N SER A 104 15.23 24.93 6.18
CA SER A 104 16.29 25.85 5.74
C SER A 104 15.83 27.31 5.65
N ALA A 105 14.53 27.60 5.79
CA ALA A 105 13.98 28.93 5.56
C ALA A 105 13.44 29.65 6.80
N GLU A 106 13.12 29.01 7.93
CA GLU A 106 12.80 29.72 9.17
C GLU A 106 12.81 28.77 10.38
N GLN A 107 13.41 29.22 11.49
CA GLN A 107 13.10 28.71 12.81
C GLN A 107 11.62 28.98 13.09
N ASP A 108 10.78 27.94 13.12
CA ASP A 108 9.42 28.05 13.65
C ASP A 108 9.10 26.83 14.54
N ASP A 109 9.68 26.88 15.74
CA ASP A 109 9.40 25.96 16.86
C ASP A 109 7.90 25.92 17.20
N SER A 110 7.18 27.00 16.91
CA SER A 110 5.77 27.18 17.26
C SER A 110 4.81 26.20 16.56
N ARG A 111 5.08 25.80 15.31
CA ARG A 111 4.21 24.85 14.57
C ARG A 111 4.33 23.41 15.09
N GLY A 112 5.52 23.03 15.54
CA GLY A 112 5.75 21.73 16.18
C GLY A 112 5.02 21.64 17.50
N GLU A 113 5.10 22.68 18.32
CA GLU A 113 4.38 22.82 19.60
C GLU A 113 2.86 22.81 19.40
N LEU A 114 2.33 23.56 18.42
CA LEU A 114 0.89 23.60 18.13
C LEU A 114 0.34 22.24 17.68
N LEU A 115 1.10 21.48 16.87
CA LEU A 115 0.71 20.12 16.49
C LEU A 115 0.76 19.17 17.70
N HIS A 116 1.76 19.33 18.58
CA HIS A 116 1.87 18.54 19.79
C HIS A 116 0.68 18.80 20.74
N GLU A 117 0.31 20.07 20.95
CA GLU A 117 -0.89 20.44 21.72
C GLU A 117 -2.18 19.92 21.09
N ALA A 118 -2.32 20.00 19.77
CA ALA A 118 -3.49 19.49 19.05
C ALA A 118 -3.61 17.96 19.19
N MET A 119 -2.49 17.23 19.13
CA MET A 119 -2.46 15.79 19.37
C MET A 119 -2.70 15.42 20.84
N ALA A 120 -2.28 16.24 21.80
CA ALA A 120 -2.52 16.03 23.22
C ALA A 120 -4.02 16.13 23.57
N ARG A 121 -4.80 16.92 22.81
CA ARG A 121 -6.26 17.06 22.97
C ARG A 121 -7.08 15.90 22.40
N LEU A 122 -6.47 15.00 21.62
CA LEU A 122 -7.14 13.79 21.16
C LEU A 122 -7.22 12.76 22.29
N GLU A 123 -8.29 11.98 22.33
CA GLU A 123 -8.35 10.81 23.22
C GLU A 123 -7.27 9.78 22.83
N ASP A 124 -6.82 8.96 23.78
CA ASP A 124 -5.71 8.02 23.54
C ASP A 124 -5.98 7.07 22.37
N ALA A 125 -7.23 6.59 22.22
CA ALA A 125 -7.62 5.75 21.09
C ALA A 125 -7.56 6.50 19.75
N GLU A 126 -7.91 7.80 19.74
CA GLU A 126 -7.84 8.65 18.55
C GLU A 126 -6.38 8.96 18.19
N ARG A 127 -5.54 9.23 19.19
CA ARG A 127 -4.11 9.49 19.01
C ARG A 127 -3.39 8.27 18.46
N THR A 128 -3.63 7.09 19.03
CA THR A 128 -3.06 5.83 18.55
C THR A 128 -3.48 5.54 17.12
N LEU A 129 -4.75 5.74 16.77
CA LEU A 129 -5.25 5.55 15.41
C LEU A 129 -4.60 6.52 14.40
N VAL A 130 -4.39 7.78 14.77
CA VAL A 130 -3.66 8.76 13.94
C VAL A 130 -2.20 8.37 13.80
N SER A 131 -1.51 8.05 14.90
CA SER A 131 -0.11 7.65 14.88
C SER A 131 0.12 6.41 14.02
N ARG A 132 -0.67 5.36 14.21
CA ARG A 132 -0.55 4.13 13.43
C ARG A 132 -0.81 4.36 11.94
N HIS A 133 -1.80 5.18 11.60
CA HIS A 133 -2.12 5.46 10.20
C HIS A 133 -1.06 6.33 9.51
N TYR A 134 -0.59 7.39 10.17
CA TYR A 134 0.24 8.43 9.53
C TYR A 134 1.73 8.32 9.82
N LEU A 135 2.11 7.85 11.00
CA LEU A 135 3.52 7.70 11.40
C LEU A 135 4.01 6.29 11.09
N GLU A 136 3.21 5.27 11.42
CA GLU A 136 3.59 3.87 11.22
C GLU A 136 3.09 3.29 9.89
N GLY A 137 2.24 4.03 9.16
CA GLY A 137 1.85 3.72 7.78
C GLY A 137 0.77 2.65 7.61
N TRP A 138 0.08 2.23 8.68
CA TRP A 138 -0.95 1.19 8.64
C TRP A 138 -2.07 1.54 7.67
N SER A 139 -2.59 0.53 6.97
CA SER A 139 -3.76 0.64 6.13
C SER A 139 -5.05 0.72 6.95
N GLN A 140 -6.11 1.27 6.38
CA GLN A 140 -7.42 1.32 7.04
C GLN A 140 -8.01 -0.07 7.30
N ALA A 141 -7.57 -1.09 6.54
CA ALA A 141 -7.96 -2.48 6.75
C ALA A 141 -7.25 -3.08 7.98
N GLU A 142 -5.93 -2.90 8.10
CA GLU A 142 -5.16 -3.34 9.27
C GLU A 142 -5.63 -2.64 10.55
N LEU A 143 -5.96 -1.34 10.47
CA LEU A 143 -6.53 -0.60 11.60
C LEU A 143 -7.94 -1.07 11.99
N ALA A 144 -8.75 -1.47 11.01
CA ALA A 144 -10.09 -1.98 11.26
C ALA A 144 -10.03 -3.36 11.95
N GLU A 145 -9.11 -4.21 11.51
CA GLU A 145 -8.86 -5.52 12.10
C GLU A 145 -8.34 -5.39 13.55
N ASP A 146 -7.34 -4.53 13.78
CA ASP A 146 -6.77 -4.29 15.11
C ASP A 146 -7.77 -3.64 16.08
N ALA A 147 -8.59 -2.70 15.60
CA ALA A 147 -9.62 -2.05 16.41
C ALA A 147 -10.95 -2.84 16.50
N GLY A 148 -11.05 -4.02 15.89
CA GLY A 148 -12.26 -4.84 15.89
C GLY A 148 -13.48 -4.17 15.26
N THR A 149 -13.27 -3.33 14.24
CA THR A 149 -14.31 -2.51 13.59
C THR A 149 -14.28 -2.65 12.07
N THR A 150 -15.09 -1.83 11.36
CA THR A 150 -15.13 -1.84 9.89
C THR A 150 -14.21 -0.77 9.30
N VAL A 151 -13.69 -1.03 8.09
CA VAL A 151 -12.88 -0.06 7.33
C VAL A 151 -13.59 1.28 7.16
N LYS A 152 -14.91 1.25 6.92
CA LYS A 152 -15.74 2.45 6.77
C LYS A 152 -15.87 3.25 8.08
N ALA A 153 -15.84 2.58 9.23
CA ALA A 153 -15.82 3.24 10.53
C ALA A 153 -14.46 3.94 10.76
N ILE A 154 -13.35 3.27 10.45
CA ILE A 154 -12.00 3.85 10.51
C ILE A 154 -11.88 5.06 9.58
N GLU A 155 -12.39 4.98 8.35
CA GLU A 155 -12.38 6.09 7.39
C GLU A 155 -13.15 7.31 7.90
N ARG A 156 -14.36 7.11 8.45
CA ARG A 156 -15.14 8.19 9.09
C ARG A 156 -14.42 8.78 10.29
N GLN A 157 -13.78 7.95 11.10
CA GLN A 157 -13.05 8.40 12.29
C GLN A 157 -11.82 9.23 11.90
N LEU A 158 -10.98 8.76 10.98
CA LEU A 158 -9.85 9.51 10.43
C LEU A 158 -10.30 10.84 9.79
N SER A 159 -11.42 10.85 9.08
CA SER A 159 -11.94 12.08 8.46
C SER A 159 -12.35 13.13 9.50
N ARG A 160 -13.03 12.72 10.57
CA ARG A 160 -13.39 13.61 11.69
C ARG A 160 -12.15 14.12 12.42
N LEU A 161 -11.15 13.27 12.64
CA LEU A 161 -9.90 13.64 13.29
C LEU A 161 -9.09 14.64 12.46
N ARG A 162 -9.02 14.46 11.15
CA ARG A 162 -8.40 15.45 10.24
C ARG A 162 -9.06 16.81 10.36
N LEU A 163 -10.39 16.85 10.41
CA LEU A 163 -11.14 18.10 10.52
C LEU A 163 -10.83 18.80 11.85
N ARG A 164 -10.90 18.06 12.97
CA ARG A 164 -10.57 18.58 14.31
C ARG A 164 -9.13 19.11 14.39
N LEU A 165 -8.16 18.32 13.90
CA LEU A 165 -6.75 18.74 13.90
C LEU A 165 -6.53 19.97 13.01
N ARG A 166 -7.23 20.07 11.87
CA ARG A 166 -7.14 21.23 10.98
C ARG A 166 -7.70 22.49 11.62
N ASP A 167 -8.85 22.40 12.27
CA ASP A 167 -9.50 23.53 12.93
C ASP A 167 -8.64 24.06 14.08
N HIS A 168 -7.95 23.17 14.81
CA HIS A 168 -6.99 23.57 15.84
C HIS A 168 -5.70 24.20 15.31
N LEU A 169 -5.32 23.89 14.07
CA LEU A 169 -4.08 24.39 13.46
C LEU A 169 -4.30 25.61 12.56
N ASN A 170 -5.54 26.13 12.43
CA ASN A 170 -5.91 27.26 11.57
C ASN A 170 -5.35 27.16 10.13
N LEU A 171 -5.29 25.94 9.56
CA LEU A 171 -4.73 25.70 8.23
C LEU A 171 -5.72 26.09 7.11
N PRO A 172 -5.33 26.85 6.07
CA PRO A 172 -6.22 27.26 4.99
C PRO A 172 -6.73 26.07 4.15
N ASP A 173 -7.97 26.16 3.64
CA ASP A 173 -8.69 25.09 2.93
C ASP A 173 -8.06 24.81 1.56
N ASN A 174 -7.21 23.78 1.46
CA ASN A 174 -6.67 23.32 0.19
C ASN A 174 -7.47 22.11 -0.33
N ARG A 175 -8.75 22.33 -0.65
CA ARG A 175 -9.53 21.38 -1.45
C ARG A 175 -9.22 21.64 -2.93
N ARG A 176 -8.54 20.71 -3.59
CA ARG A 176 -8.54 20.69 -5.06
C ARG A 176 -9.96 20.32 -5.55
N PRO A 177 -10.51 21.02 -6.55
CA PRO A 177 -11.77 20.67 -7.17
C PRO A 177 -11.64 19.33 -7.93
N THR A 178 -12.78 18.64 -7.98
CA THR A 178 -13.12 17.34 -8.59
C THR A 178 -12.23 16.81 -9.70
#